data_AF-A0A940AXV3-F1
#
_entry.id   AF-A0A940AXV3-F1
#
_cell.length_a   1.000
_cell.length_b   1.000
_cell.length_c   1.000
_cell.angle_alpha   90.00
_cell.angle_beta   90.00
_cell.angle_gamma   90.00
#
_symmetry.space_group_name_H-M   'P 1'
#
loop_
_entity.id
_entity.type
_entity.pdbx_description
1 polymer ?
#
loop_
_entity_poly.entity_id
_entity_poly.type
_entity_poly.pdbx_seq_one_letter_code
_entity_poly.pdbx_strand_id
1 'polypeptide(L)'
;MKKSFWLVLVFFVFFLFILLGAAFFAMLAENCMHLEAGVKSDFFNLSYFIDSLIRYLPWCVVLSLMALVLYIIKHKFSVLQFVIPYFILALLVWMLVIPGCAKLFTIRQEASSVPVVEVADVEVVEEVVPDLEPDDEVISKGYFRKEGEYLTFGDTWRRKVFPGRVDEETSGKYSDIIIESSISVPFWGDYVYEKCLLLNSVCRSALAKGYFSYILFATMGFALSSVIFLCRFSSWRLVNALIVMFVFAFIVFANIMFYDSSITEKIPFLGNWYVPLVFNGVLCVSFMAVGIFNWVRHPDRNREGE
;
A
#
# COMPACT_ATOMS: atom_id res chain seq x y z
N MET A 1 11.08 20.57 26.25
CA MET A 1 9.85 20.72 25.42
C MET A 1 10.13 21.17 23.99
N LYS A 2 10.92 22.22 23.73
CA LYS A 2 11.20 22.71 22.35
C LYS A 2 11.68 21.62 21.37
N LYS A 3 12.57 20.72 21.82
CA LYS A 3 13.12 19.63 20.99
C LYS A 3 12.10 18.55 20.59
N SER A 4 11.14 18.23 21.46
CA SER A 4 10.12 17.21 21.16
C SER A 4 9.09 17.73 20.17
N PHE A 5 8.71 19.02 20.26
CA PHE A 5 7.85 19.66 19.26
C PHE A 5 8.54 19.74 17.89
N TRP A 6 9.85 20.00 17.89
CA TRP A 6 10.65 20.00 16.67
C TRP A 6 10.61 18.66 15.93
N LEU A 7 10.62 17.52 16.65
CA LEU A 7 10.50 16.20 16.03
C LEU A 7 9.17 16.00 15.29
N VAL A 8 8.06 16.50 15.85
CA VAL A 8 6.75 16.46 15.20
C VAL A 8 6.76 17.30 13.92
N LEU A 9 7.36 18.49 13.95
CA LEU A 9 7.51 19.33 12.76
C LEU A 9 8.34 18.62 11.67
N VAL A 10 9.48 18.04 12.05
CA VAL A 10 10.35 17.29 11.13
C VAL A 10 9.61 16.10 10.50
N PHE A 11 8.77 15.41 11.26
CA PHE A 11 7.92 14.34 10.74
C PHE A 11 6.97 14.86 9.65
N PHE A 12 6.26 15.97 9.89
CA PHE A 12 5.35 16.55 8.89
C PHE A 12 6.08 17.01 7.64
N VAL A 13 7.30 17.55 7.78
CA VAL A 13 8.15 17.91 6.64
C VAL A 13 8.49 16.67 5.81
N PHE A 14 8.99 15.59 6.43
CA PHE A 14 9.27 14.34 5.71
C PHE A 14 8.02 13.76 5.06
N PHE A 15 6.90 13.76 5.77
CA PHE A 15 5.62 13.30 5.24
C PHE A 15 5.20 14.06 4.01
N LEU A 16 5.24 15.39 4.04
CA LEU A 16 4.88 16.20 2.88
C LEU A 16 5.79 15.90 1.68
N PHE A 17 7.11 15.84 1.89
CA PHE A 17 8.06 15.55 0.80
C PHE A 17 7.89 14.15 0.21
N ILE A 18 7.75 13.12 1.04
CA ILE A 18 7.56 11.74 0.61
C ILE A 18 6.23 11.59 -0.13
N LEU A 19 5.16 12.22 0.38
CA LEU A 19 3.83 12.17 -0.22
C LEU A 19 3.80 12.86 -1.59
N LEU A 20 4.30 14.09 -1.69
CA LEU A 20 4.34 14.82 -2.95
C LEU A 20 5.23 14.10 -3.99
N GLY A 21 6.37 13.56 -3.56
CA GLY A 21 7.23 12.76 -4.43
C GLY A 21 6.54 11.51 -4.94
N ALA A 22 5.96 10.70 -4.05
CA ALA A 22 5.26 9.46 -4.43
C ALA A 22 4.07 9.75 -5.35
N ALA A 23 3.26 10.77 -5.05
CA ALA A 23 2.12 11.13 -5.88
C ALA A 23 2.54 11.66 -7.26
N PHE A 24 3.61 12.44 -7.33
CA PHE A 24 4.15 12.92 -8.60
C PHE A 24 4.68 11.77 -9.48
N PHE A 25 5.47 10.87 -8.92
CA PHE A 25 5.98 9.71 -9.66
C PHE A 25 4.86 8.77 -10.11
N ALA A 26 3.85 8.53 -9.27
CA ALA A 26 2.71 7.70 -9.63
C ALA A 26 1.85 8.36 -10.72
N MET A 27 1.61 9.68 -10.64
CA MET A 27 0.93 10.43 -11.70
C MET A 27 1.68 10.34 -13.02
N LEU A 28 3.02 10.46 -13.02
CA LEU A 28 3.82 10.28 -14.23
C LEU A 28 3.68 8.86 -14.79
N ALA A 29 3.69 7.84 -13.94
CA ALA A 29 3.48 6.46 -14.38
C ALA A 29 2.08 6.25 -14.97
N GLU A 30 1.03 6.78 -14.35
CA GLU A 30 -0.35 6.72 -14.87
C GLU A 30 -0.52 7.49 -16.18
N ASN A 31 0.07 8.68 -16.29
CA ASN A 31 0.10 9.42 -17.54
C ASN A 31 0.75 8.59 -18.65
N CYS A 32 1.88 7.93 -18.38
CA CYS A 32 2.52 7.06 -19.36
C CYS A 32 1.66 5.86 -19.76
N MET A 33 0.93 5.26 -18.81
CA MET A 33 0.03 4.13 -19.10
C MET A 33 -1.19 4.53 -19.94
N HIS A 34 -1.66 5.78 -19.81
CA HIS A 34 -2.83 6.31 -20.53
C HIS A 34 -2.46 7.19 -21.74
N LEU A 35 -1.25 7.05 -22.29
CA LEU A 35 -0.89 7.73 -23.53
C LEU A 35 -1.62 7.08 -24.72
N GLU A 36 -2.27 7.91 -25.52
CA GLU A 36 -2.92 7.50 -26.78
C GLU A 36 -2.24 8.18 -27.96
N ALA A 37 -1.93 7.42 -29.03
CA ALA A 37 -1.31 8.00 -30.21
C ALA A 37 -2.18 9.09 -30.84
N GLY A 38 -1.58 10.26 -31.09
CA GLY A 38 -2.26 11.41 -31.70
C GLY A 38 -3.04 12.30 -30.73
N VAL A 39 -3.13 11.94 -29.45
CA VAL A 39 -3.75 12.78 -28.41
C VAL A 39 -2.68 13.63 -27.72
N LYS A 40 -2.95 14.92 -27.53
CA LYS A 40 -2.07 15.79 -26.74
C LYS A 40 -2.17 15.39 -25.27
N SER A 41 -1.10 14.80 -24.73
CA SER A 41 -1.00 14.56 -23.28
C SER A 41 -0.54 15.83 -22.58
N ASP A 42 -1.29 16.23 -21.55
CA ASP A 42 -0.78 17.20 -20.59
C ASP A 42 0.32 16.54 -19.75
N PHE A 43 1.40 17.28 -19.49
CA PHE A 43 2.49 16.79 -18.63
C PHE A 43 2.01 16.51 -17.20
N PHE A 44 1.03 17.29 -16.73
CA PHE A 44 0.50 17.22 -15.38
C PHE A 44 -1.01 16.96 -15.41
N ASN A 45 -1.42 15.79 -14.91
CA ASN A 45 -2.83 15.45 -14.77
C ASN A 45 -3.23 15.54 -13.28
N LEU A 46 -3.99 16.58 -12.94
CA LEU A 46 -4.41 16.83 -11.57
C LEU A 46 -5.25 15.67 -10.99
N SER A 47 -6.04 14.97 -11.82
CA SER A 47 -6.88 13.87 -11.37
C SER A 47 -6.03 12.69 -10.89
N TYR A 48 -5.07 12.25 -11.69
CA TYR A 48 -4.11 11.19 -11.33
C TYR A 48 -3.23 11.58 -10.15
N PHE A 49 -2.84 12.86 -10.06
CA PHE A 49 -2.08 13.36 -8.93
C PHE A 49 -2.87 13.28 -7.61
N ILE A 50 -4.14 13.71 -7.60
CA ILE A 50 -5.01 13.63 -6.41
C ILE A 50 -5.30 12.17 -6.06
N ASP A 51 -5.56 11.32 -7.04
CA ASP A 51 -5.80 9.90 -6.79
C ASP A 51 -4.57 9.22 -6.18
N SER A 52 -3.39 9.49 -6.75
CA SER A 52 -2.11 9.03 -6.23
C SER A 52 -1.84 9.54 -4.81
N LEU A 53 -2.14 10.80 -4.51
CA LEU A 53 -2.03 11.35 -3.14
C LEU A 53 -2.81 10.51 -2.14
N ILE A 54 -4.08 10.21 -2.43
CA ILE A 54 -4.96 9.44 -1.53
C ILE A 54 -4.48 7.99 -1.42
N ARG A 55 -4.07 7.39 -2.54
CA ARG A 55 -3.67 5.98 -2.63
C ARG A 55 -2.39 5.68 -1.84
N TYR A 56 -1.38 6.55 -1.91
CA TYR A 56 -0.10 6.37 -1.23
C TYR A 56 -0.04 6.97 0.17
N LEU A 57 -1.03 7.79 0.56
CA LEU A 57 -1.12 8.45 1.86
C LEU A 57 -0.69 7.58 3.06
N PRO A 58 -1.27 6.38 3.30
CA PRO A 58 -0.91 5.59 4.48
C PRO A 58 0.56 5.17 4.49
N TRP A 59 1.11 4.79 3.33
CA TRP A 59 2.50 4.34 3.21
C TRP A 59 3.50 5.48 3.34
N CYS A 60 3.16 6.65 2.80
CA CYS A 60 3.98 7.85 2.97
C CYS A 60 4.10 8.23 4.46
N VAL A 61 3.03 8.11 5.24
CA VAL A 61 3.06 8.34 6.69
C VAL A 61 3.98 7.33 7.39
N VAL A 62 3.92 6.05 7.01
CA VAL A 62 4.77 4.99 7.59
C VAL A 62 6.25 5.18 7.21
N LEU A 63 6.55 5.53 5.96
CA LEU A 63 7.91 5.87 5.50
C LEU A 63 8.47 7.12 6.20
N SER A 64 7.60 8.05 6.58
CA SER A 64 8.00 9.25 7.33
C SER A 64 8.46 8.93 8.75
N LEU A 65 7.87 7.90 9.37
CA LEU A 65 8.38 7.38 10.65
C LEU A 65 9.80 6.83 10.48
N MET A 66 10.07 6.07 9.40
CA MET A 66 11.43 5.61 9.09
C MET A 66 12.41 6.77 8.88
N ALA A 67 12.04 7.77 8.06
CA ALA A 67 12.85 8.95 7.81
C ALA A 67 13.17 9.71 9.12
N LEU A 68 12.20 9.76 10.03
CA LEU A 68 12.40 10.35 11.34
C LEU A 68 13.39 9.56 12.21
N VAL A 69 13.38 8.23 12.16
CA VAL A 69 14.40 7.40 12.83
C VAL A 69 15.80 7.71 12.28
N LEU A 70 15.94 7.85 10.96
CA LEU A 70 17.20 8.24 10.31
C LEU A 70 17.66 9.64 10.74
N TYR A 71 16.73 10.57 10.90
CA TYR A 71 16.99 11.90 11.44
C TYR A 71 17.53 11.84 12.88
N ILE A 72 16.95 10.99 13.73
CA ILE A 72 17.43 10.79 15.12
C ILE A 72 18.86 10.24 15.12
N ILE A 73 19.18 9.28 14.25
CA ILE A 73 20.54 8.72 14.10
C ILE A 73 21.54 9.81 13.70
N LYS A 74 21.14 10.70 12.77
CA LYS A 74 22.01 11.78 12.28
C LYS A 74 22.35 12.80 13.37
N HIS A 75 21.38 13.21 14.18
CA HIS A 75 21.50 14.36 15.07
C HIS A 75 21.92 14.05 16.53
N LYS A 76 22.32 12.81 16.85
CA LYS A 76 22.90 12.42 18.16
C LYS A 76 22.04 12.80 19.39
N PHE A 77 20.72 12.78 19.24
CA PHE A 77 19.85 13.12 20.36
C PHE A 77 19.91 12.11 21.51
N SER A 78 19.62 12.55 22.74
CA SER A 78 19.47 11.66 23.88
C SER A 78 18.27 10.72 23.68
N VAL A 79 18.49 9.43 23.94
CA VAL A 79 17.53 8.35 23.59
C VAL A 79 16.15 8.61 24.19
N LEU A 80 16.11 8.87 25.50
CA LEU A 80 14.85 9.06 26.24
C LEU A 80 14.01 10.23 25.71
N GLN A 81 14.64 11.34 25.33
CA GLN A 81 13.92 12.53 24.89
C GLN A 81 13.17 12.33 23.56
N PHE A 82 13.57 11.32 22.77
CA PHE A 82 13.07 11.11 21.41
C PHE A 82 12.33 9.79 21.25
N VAL A 83 12.69 8.74 22.00
CA VAL A 83 11.98 7.45 21.97
C VAL A 83 10.52 7.62 22.36
N ILE A 84 10.23 8.30 23.47
CA ILE A 84 8.86 8.49 23.95
C ILE A 84 7.99 9.25 22.91
N PRO A 85 8.36 10.46 22.44
CA PRO A 85 7.52 11.17 21.47
C PRO A 85 7.44 10.45 20.12
N TYR A 86 8.49 9.74 19.70
CA TYR A 86 8.42 8.90 18.50
C TYR A 86 7.39 7.77 18.66
N PHE A 87 7.41 7.06 19.80
CA PHE A 87 6.50 5.95 20.04
C PHE A 87 5.04 6.42 20.12
N ILE A 88 4.79 7.56 20.78
CA ILE A 88 3.47 8.20 20.81
C ILE A 88 3.03 8.60 19.39
N LEU A 89 3.92 9.22 18.62
CA LEU A 89 3.63 9.63 17.25
C LEU A 89 3.30 8.41 16.36
N ALA A 90 4.09 7.35 16.46
CA ALA A 90 3.85 6.12 15.73
C ALA A 90 2.52 5.47 16.14
N LEU A 91 2.20 5.44 17.44
CA LEU A 91 0.91 4.95 17.92
C LEU A 91 -0.24 5.79 17.36
N LEU A 92 -0.13 7.12 17.33
CA LEU A 92 -1.16 7.98 16.73
C LEU A 92 -1.31 7.74 15.22
N VAL A 93 -0.20 7.54 14.50
CA VAL A 93 -0.21 7.18 13.08
C VAL A 93 -0.99 5.89 12.86
N TRP A 94 -0.66 4.84 13.62
CA TRP A 94 -1.28 3.54 13.44
C TRP A 94 -2.70 3.46 13.99
N MET A 95 -3.05 4.18 15.05
CA MET A 95 -4.38 4.11 15.64
C MET A 95 -5.39 5.08 15.02
N LEU A 96 -4.93 6.21 14.47
CA LEU A 96 -5.81 7.29 13.99
C LEU A 96 -5.61 7.61 12.51
N VAL A 97 -4.36 7.83 12.08
CA VAL A 97 -4.07 8.33 10.73
C VAL A 97 -4.35 7.25 9.67
N ILE A 98 -3.81 6.04 9.84
CA ILE A 98 -4.00 4.94 8.87
C ILE A 98 -5.48 4.56 8.69
N PRO A 99 -6.29 4.41 9.76
CA PRO A 99 -7.74 4.20 9.61
C PRO A 99 -8.44 5.35 8.92
N GLY A 100 -8.03 6.59 9.20
CA GLY A 100 -8.53 7.77 8.51
C GLY A 100 -8.24 7.73 7.01
N CYS A 101 -7.01 7.37 6.62
CA CYS A 101 -6.62 7.19 5.23
C CYS A 101 -7.45 6.12 4.53
N ALA A 102 -7.66 4.98 5.19
CA ALA A 102 -8.47 3.88 4.66
C ALA A 102 -9.93 4.29 4.41
N LYS A 103 -10.52 5.10 5.30
CA LYS A 103 -11.87 5.66 5.12
C LYS A 103 -11.92 6.65 3.96
N LEU A 104 -10.95 7.56 3.86
CA LEU A 104 -10.84 8.51 2.75
C LEU A 104 -10.75 7.81 1.40
N PHE A 105 -9.96 6.73 1.32
CA PHE A 105 -9.84 5.91 0.13
C PHE A 105 -11.19 5.29 -0.28
N THR A 106 -11.96 4.75 0.68
CA THR A 106 -13.29 4.18 0.41
C THR A 106 -14.26 5.24 -0.12
N ILE A 107 -14.32 6.43 0.50
CA ILE A 107 -15.18 7.53 0.05
C ILE A 107 -14.81 7.96 -1.37
N ARG A 108 -13.51 8.07 -1.67
CA ARG A 108 -13.05 8.40 -3.02
C ARG A 108 -13.46 7.34 -4.03
N GLN A 109 -13.33 6.07 -3.68
CA GLN A 109 -13.71 4.96 -4.55
C GLN A 109 -15.23 4.97 -4.84
N GLU A 110 -16.06 5.26 -3.85
CA GLU A 110 -17.52 5.40 -4.00
C GLU A 110 -17.89 6.61 -4.87
N ALA A 111 -17.15 7.72 -4.77
CA ALA A 111 -17.36 8.90 -5.62
C ALA A 111 -16.91 8.68 -7.08
N SER A 112 -15.93 7.80 -7.31
CA SER A 112 -15.42 7.48 -8.65
C SER A 112 -16.19 6.36 -9.35
N SER A 113 -16.91 5.50 -8.63
CA SER A 113 -17.83 4.57 -9.27
C SER A 113 -18.99 5.36 -9.89
N VAL A 114 -18.99 5.46 -11.23
CA VAL A 114 -20.13 5.96 -12.00
C VAL A 114 -21.38 5.25 -11.47
N PRO A 115 -22.46 5.98 -11.11
CA PRO A 115 -23.69 5.33 -10.70
C PRO A 115 -24.06 4.37 -11.82
N VAL A 116 -24.19 3.08 -11.49
CA VAL A 116 -24.74 2.11 -12.43
C VAL A 116 -26.12 2.67 -12.75
N VAL A 117 -26.25 3.29 -13.92
CA VAL A 117 -27.55 3.62 -14.48
C VAL A 117 -28.19 2.26 -14.61
N GLU A 118 -29.13 1.93 -13.72
CA GLU A 118 -30.06 0.84 -13.94
C GLU A 118 -30.68 1.15 -15.30
N VAL A 119 -30.19 0.47 -16.33
CA VAL A 119 -30.75 0.58 -17.66
C VAL A 119 -32.15 0.01 -17.50
N ALA A 120 -33.13 0.90 -17.37
CA ALA A 120 -34.54 0.55 -17.32
C ALA A 120 -34.81 -0.36 -18.52
N ASP A 121 -35.24 -1.58 -18.22
CA ASP A 121 -35.72 -2.62 -19.13
C ASP A 121 -35.26 -2.43 -20.57
N VAL A 122 -34.04 -2.89 -20.87
CA VAL A 122 -33.68 -3.19 -22.26
C VAL A 122 -34.67 -4.28 -22.69
N GLU A 123 -35.70 -3.90 -23.44
CA GLU A 123 -36.51 -4.84 -24.21
C GLU A 123 -35.53 -5.73 -24.96
N VAL A 124 -35.48 -7.00 -24.55
CA VAL A 124 -34.77 -8.02 -25.31
C VAL A 124 -35.53 -8.15 -26.61
N VAL A 125 -35.09 -7.41 -27.63
CA VAL A 125 -35.52 -7.66 -29.00
C VAL A 125 -34.90 -9.00 -29.36
N GLU A 126 -35.68 -10.07 -29.23
CA GLU A 126 -35.40 -11.34 -29.90
C GLU A 126 -35.47 -11.07 -31.41
N GLU A 127 -34.35 -10.63 -31.97
CA GLU A 127 -34.17 -10.67 -33.41
C GLU A 127 -34.00 -12.14 -33.78
N VAL A 128 -35.11 -12.75 -34.21
CA VAL A 128 -35.13 -14.09 -34.80
C VAL A 128 -34.23 -14.04 -36.04
N VAL A 129 -32.99 -14.49 -35.91
CA VAL A 129 -32.08 -14.70 -37.04
C VAL A 129 -32.65 -15.89 -37.84
N PRO A 130 -33.13 -15.69 -39.08
CA PRO A 130 -33.61 -16.79 -39.90
C PRO A 130 -32.40 -17.57 -40.44
N ASP A 131 -32.44 -18.88 -40.26
CA ASP A 131 -31.72 -19.89 -41.04
C ASP A 131 -30.18 -19.80 -41.07
N LEU A 132 -29.56 -19.90 -39.89
CA LEU A 132 -28.23 -20.49 -39.77
C LEU A 132 -28.39 -21.91 -39.22
N GLU A 133 -28.04 -22.91 -40.04
CA GLU A 133 -27.93 -24.30 -39.58
C GLU A 133 -26.95 -24.36 -38.39
N PRO A 134 -27.37 -24.95 -37.26
CA PRO A 134 -26.53 -25.01 -36.08
C PRO A 134 -25.37 -25.98 -36.29
N ASP A 135 -24.14 -25.47 -36.34
CA ASP A 135 -22.98 -26.27 -35.95
C ASP A 135 -23.05 -26.47 -34.42
N ASP A 136 -23.14 -27.74 -34.00
CA ASP A 136 -23.39 -28.20 -32.62
C ASP A 136 -22.33 -27.74 -31.58
N GLU A 137 -21.31 -26.98 -31.97
CA GLU A 137 -20.28 -26.47 -31.06
C GLU A 137 -20.53 -25.04 -30.55
N VAL A 138 -21.48 -24.29 -31.13
CA VAL A 138 -21.63 -22.84 -30.87
C VAL A 138 -22.78 -22.50 -29.90
N ILE A 139 -23.66 -23.45 -29.56
CA ILE A 139 -24.91 -23.16 -28.82
C ILE A 139 -24.74 -23.05 -27.29
N SER A 140 -23.56 -23.26 -26.72
CA SER A 140 -23.40 -23.18 -25.24
C SER A 140 -23.05 -21.78 -24.70
N LYS A 141 -22.96 -20.74 -25.53
CA LYS A 141 -22.67 -19.38 -25.07
C LYS A 141 -23.56 -18.39 -25.82
N GLY A 142 -24.53 -17.81 -25.12
CA GLY A 142 -25.34 -16.72 -25.65
C GLY A 142 -24.46 -15.50 -25.93
N TYR A 143 -24.48 -15.02 -27.16
CA TYR A 143 -23.82 -13.78 -27.56
C TYR A 143 -24.90 -12.77 -27.96
N PHE A 144 -24.83 -11.56 -27.41
CA PHE A 144 -25.52 -10.42 -27.98
C PHE A 144 -24.52 -9.57 -28.75
N ARG A 145 -24.93 -9.13 -29.95
CA ARG A 145 -24.20 -8.20 -30.80
C ARG A 145 -24.61 -6.78 -30.43
N LYS A 146 -23.77 -6.07 -29.69
CA LYS A 146 -23.75 -4.60 -29.71
C LYS A 146 -22.54 -4.21 -30.53
N GLU A 147 -22.68 -3.27 -31.45
CA GLU A 147 -21.62 -2.82 -32.36
C GLU A 147 -20.25 -2.72 -31.65
N GLY A 148 -19.36 -3.68 -31.89
CA GLY A 148 -17.92 -3.57 -31.61
C GLY A 148 -17.28 -4.44 -30.53
N GLU A 149 -17.99 -4.99 -29.53
CA GLU A 149 -17.33 -5.73 -28.42
C GLU A 149 -18.09 -7.00 -27.99
N TYR A 150 -17.38 -8.11 -27.83
CA TYR A 150 -17.94 -9.40 -27.39
C TYR A 150 -17.95 -9.48 -25.86
N LEU A 151 -19.12 -9.65 -25.25
CA LEU A 151 -19.27 -10.05 -23.86
C LEU A 151 -19.80 -11.49 -23.81
N THR A 152 -19.02 -12.41 -23.25
CA THR A 152 -19.45 -13.78 -22.96
C THR A 152 -20.08 -13.88 -21.57
N PHE A 153 -21.25 -14.51 -21.46
CA PHE A 153 -21.77 -15.01 -20.19
C PHE A 153 -21.52 -16.52 -20.06
N GLY A 154 -20.93 -16.90 -18.92
CA GLY A 154 -20.95 -18.25 -18.38
C GLY A 154 -21.44 -18.16 -16.95
N ASP A 155 -22.43 -18.99 -16.61
CA ASP A 155 -23.09 -19.05 -15.33
C ASP A 155 -22.11 -19.31 -14.18
N THR A 156 -21.78 -18.27 -13.42
CA THR A 156 -21.64 -18.29 -11.95
C THR A 156 -21.23 -16.90 -11.45
N TRP A 157 -21.67 -16.59 -10.23
CA TRP A 157 -21.25 -15.48 -9.36
C TRP A 157 -22.07 -14.18 -9.41
N ARG A 158 -22.87 -13.97 -8.35
CA ARG A 158 -22.90 -12.69 -7.63
C ARG A 158 -21.50 -12.36 -7.13
N ARG A 159 -20.56 -12.05 -8.01
CA ARG A 159 -19.38 -11.28 -7.67
C ARG A 159 -19.81 -9.85 -7.92
N LYS A 160 -19.97 -9.04 -6.86
CA LYS A 160 -19.83 -7.59 -7.02
C LYS A 160 -18.49 -7.41 -7.72
N VAL A 161 -18.53 -7.18 -9.03
CA VAL A 161 -17.36 -6.82 -9.81
C VAL A 161 -16.94 -5.48 -9.24
N PHE A 162 -16.01 -5.51 -8.31
CA PHE A 162 -15.21 -4.33 -8.02
C PHE A 162 -14.54 -3.97 -9.35
N PRO A 163 -14.65 -2.73 -9.84
CA PRO A 163 -13.81 -2.29 -10.94
C PRO A 163 -12.36 -2.42 -10.45
N GLY A 164 -11.64 -3.41 -10.96
CA GLY A 164 -10.28 -3.71 -10.49
C GLY A 164 -9.82 -5.17 -10.59
N ARG A 165 -10.62 -6.11 -11.11
CA ARG A 165 -10.11 -7.41 -11.53
C ARG A 165 -11.03 -8.02 -12.59
N VAL A 166 -10.83 -7.58 -13.84
CA VAL A 166 -11.09 -8.42 -15.01
C VAL A 166 -9.76 -9.10 -15.30
N ASP A 167 -9.78 -10.42 -15.41
CA ASP A 167 -8.61 -11.22 -15.77
C ASP A 167 -8.30 -10.98 -17.26
N GLU A 168 -7.68 -9.85 -17.58
CA GLU A 168 -6.97 -9.59 -18.83
C GLU A 168 -5.49 -9.87 -18.58
N GLU A 169 -5.00 -11.02 -19.04
CA GLU A 169 -3.56 -11.19 -19.22
C GLU A 169 -3.13 -10.16 -20.29
N THR A 170 -2.53 -9.06 -19.80
CA THR A 170 -1.78 -8.03 -20.53
C THR A 170 -2.52 -7.01 -21.42
N SER A 171 -3.73 -7.24 -21.94
CA SER A 171 -4.35 -6.27 -22.88
C SER A 171 -5.00 -5.00 -22.29
N GLY A 172 -4.99 -4.82 -20.96
CA GLY A 172 -5.74 -3.73 -20.30
C GLY A 172 -4.91 -2.65 -19.59
N LYS A 173 -3.57 -2.76 -19.58
CA LYS A 173 -2.73 -1.84 -18.80
C LYS A 173 -2.40 -0.54 -19.53
N TYR A 174 -2.40 -0.59 -20.87
CA TYR A 174 -2.11 0.55 -21.72
C TYR A 174 -3.33 0.89 -22.58
N SER A 175 -3.58 2.18 -22.79
CA SER A 175 -4.62 2.64 -23.71
C SER A 175 -4.31 2.35 -25.19
N ASP A 176 -3.05 2.08 -25.53
CA ASP A 176 -2.59 1.87 -26.90
C ASP A 176 -1.57 0.71 -27.00
N ILE A 177 -1.92 -0.31 -27.79
CA ILE A 177 -1.11 -1.53 -28.04
C ILE A 177 0.24 -1.17 -28.69
N ILE A 178 0.30 -0.11 -29.51
CA ILE A 178 1.54 0.32 -30.17
C ILE A 178 2.53 0.85 -29.12
N ILE A 179 2.02 1.54 -28.10
CA ILE A 179 2.81 2.21 -27.07
C ILE A 179 3.23 1.23 -25.96
N GLU A 180 2.48 0.17 -25.73
CA GLU A 180 2.77 -0.88 -24.74
C GLU A 180 4.21 -1.40 -24.84
N SER A 181 4.69 -1.68 -26.07
CA SER A 181 6.05 -2.18 -26.28
C SER A 181 7.15 -1.14 -26.00
N SER A 182 6.80 0.15 -25.99
CA SER A 182 7.73 1.27 -25.86
C SER A 182 7.82 1.79 -24.42
N ILE A 183 6.76 1.61 -23.62
CA ILE A 183 6.70 2.05 -22.24
C ILE A 183 6.85 0.83 -21.33
N SER A 184 8.05 0.66 -20.76
CA SER A 184 8.23 -0.29 -19.66
C SER A 184 8.23 0.48 -18.33
N VAL A 185 7.19 0.26 -17.52
CA VAL A 185 7.26 0.64 -16.10
C VAL A 185 8.38 -0.18 -15.48
N PRO A 186 9.30 0.42 -14.72
CA PRO A 186 10.37 -0.36 -14.10
C PRO A 186 9.75 -1.39 -13.14
N PHE A 187 10.29 -2.61 -13.12
CA PHE A 187 9.73 -3.73 -12.36
C PHE A 187 9.46 -3.41 -10.87
N TRP A 188 10.27 -2.54 -10.27
CA TRP A 188 10.11 -2.12 -8.88
C TRP A 188 8.90 -1.21 -8.67
N GLY A 189 8.51 -0.42 -9.68
CA GLY A 189 7.34 0.48 -9.61
C GLY A 189 6.05 -0.32 -9.50
N ASP A 190 5.89 -1.30 -10.40
CA ASP A 190 4.74 -2.22 -10.38
C ASP A 190 4.69 -3.03 -9.08
N TYR A 191 5.83 -3.57 -8.66
CA TYR A 191 5.89 -4.34 -7.41
C TYR A 191 5.49 -3.49 -6.19
N VAL A 192 6.01 -2.27 -6.08
CA VAL A 192 5.66 -1.36 -4.97
C VAL A 192 4.18 -0.99 -5.04
N TYR A 193 3.66 -0.70 -6.22
CA TYR A 193 2.26 -0.37 -6.45
C TYR A 193 1.33 -1.49 -5.97
N GLU A 194 1.55 -2.71 -6.46
CA GLU A 194 0.76 -3.89 -6.11
C GLU A 194 0.78 -4.17 -4.61
N LYS A 195 1.97 -4.11 -3.98
CA LYS A 195 2.08 -4.38 -2.54
C LYS A 195 1.46 -3.27 -1.69
N CYS A 196 1.53 -2.00 -2.13
CA CYS A 196 0.80 -0.91 -1.50
C CYS A 196 -0.72 -1.11 -1.56
N LEU A 197 -1.24 -1.54 -2.73
CA LEU A 197 -2.66 -1.87 -2.89
C LEU A 197 -3.09 -3.06 -2.03
N LEU A 198 -2.28 -4.12 -2.01
CA LEU A 198 -2.50 -5.29 -1.16
C LEU A 198 -2.64 -4.86 0.30
N LEU A 199 -1.66 -4.15 0.84
CA LEU A 199 -1.72 -3.74 2.24
C LEU A 199 -2.88 -2.75 2.53
N ASN A 200 -3.23 -1.86 1.59
CA ASN A 200 -4.42 -1.02 1.71
C ASN A 200 -5.71 -1.85 1.77
N SER A 201 -5.82 -2.89 0.93
CA SER A 201 -6.96 -3.82 0.94
C SER A 201 -7.05 -4.60 2.26
N VAL A 202 -5.92 -5.05 2.79
CA VAL A 202 -5.84 -5.77 4.08
C VAL A 202 -6.25 -4.85 5.22
N CYS A 203 -5.76 -3.61 5.24
CA CYS A 203 -6.16 -2.61 6.23
C CYS A 203 -7.67 -2.35 6.21
N ARG A 204 -8.25 -2.17 5.03
CA ARG A 204 -9.71 -1.96 4.88
C ARG A 204 -10.51 -3.19 5.33
N SER A 205 -10.07 -4.39 4.94
CA SER A 205 -10.68 -5.65 5.37
C SER A 205 -10.62 -5.82 6.89
N ALA A 206 -9.48 -5.50 7.51
CA ALA A 206 -9.32 -5.54 8.96
C ALA A 206 -10.24 -4.55 9.68
N LEU A 207 -10.37 -3.32 9.17
CA LEU A 207 -11.30 -2.32 9.72
C LEU A 207 -12.76 -2.77 9.58
N ALA A 208 -13.14 -3.33 8.44
CA ALA A 208 -14.49 -3.84 8.20
C ALA A 208 -14.85 -5.02 9.13
N LYS A 209 -13.88 -5.88 9.45
CA LYS A 209 -14.02 -6.99 10.42
C LYS A 209 -14.08 -6.52 11.88
N GLY A 210 -13.84 -5.25 12.16
CA GLY A 210 -13.94 -4.66 13.48
C GLY A 210 -12.59 -4.37 14.16
N TYR A 211 -12.67 -3.72 15.33
CA TYR A 211 -11.51 -3.13 16.01
C TYR A 211 -10.44 -4.16 16.41
N PHE A 212 -10.83 -5.36 16.83
CA PHE A 212 -9.87 -6.41 17.19
C PHE A 212 -9.02 -6.87 15.99
N SER A 213 -9.65 -7.09 14.83
CA SER A 213 -8.95 -7.43 13.59
C SER A 213 -8.00 -6.32 13.17
N TYR A 214 -8.39 -5.07 13.36
CA TYR A 214 -7.52 -3.92 13.11
C TYR A 214 -6.32 -3.88 14.05
N ILE A 215 -6.49 -4.16 15.35
CA ILE A 215 -5.37 -4.23 16.30
C ILE A 215 -4.36 -5.29 15.85
N LEU A 216 -4.81 -6.46 15.39
CA LEU A 216 -3.92 -7.51 14.88
C LEU A 216 -3.09 -7.01 13.68
N PHE A 217 -3.71 -6.29 12.75
CA PHE A 217 -3.00 -5.62 11.66
C PHE A 217 -2.00 -4.57 12.17
N ALA A 218 -2.42 -3.75 13.15
CA ALA A 218 -1.61 -2.69 13.73
C ALA A 218 -0.38 -3.18 14.53
N THR A 219 -0.29 -4.49 14.82
CA THR A 219 0.93 -5.09 15.41
C THR A 219 2.17 -4.85 14.56
N MET A 220 2.01 -4.76 13.23
CA MET A 220 3.08 -4.37 12.31
C MET A 220 3.65 -2.99 12.69
N GLY A 221 2.78 -2.05 13.05
CA GLY A 221 3.18 -0.72 13.49
C GLY A 221 4.00 -0.71 14.76
N PHE A 222 3.66 -1.55 15.73
CA PHE A 222 4.45 -1.72 16.94
C PHE A 222 5.83 -2.30 16.63
N ALA A 223 5.93 -3.32 15.76
CA ALA A 223 7.20 -3.86 15.31
C ALA A 223 8.05 -2.79 14.60
N LEU A 224 7.48 -2.02 13.67
CA LEU A 224 8.19 -0.92 13.00
C LEU A 224 8.62 0.19 13.98
N SER A 225 7.81 0.47 14.99
CA SER A 225 8.14 1.45 16.03
C SER A 225 9.33 0.99 16.89
N SER A 226 9.45 -0.31 17.14
CA SER A 226 10.56 -0.85 17.94
C SER A 226 11.93 -0.72 17.26
N VAL A 227 11.98 -0.44 15.95
CA VAL A 227 13.24 -0.25 15.20
C VAL A 227 14.05 0.93 15.76
N ILE A 228 13.43 1.91 16.44
CA ILE A 228 14.14 3.01 17.10
C ILE A 228 15.17 2.53 18.14
N PHE A 229 14.95 1.35 18.74
CA PHE A 229 15.88 0.77 19.71
C PHE A 229 17.19 0.28 19.06
N LEU A 230 17.24 0.18 17.72
CA LEU A 230 18.43 -0.20 16.96
C LEU A 230 19.30 1.00 16.55
N CYS A 231 18.87 2.25 16.81
CA CYS A 231 19.57 3.48 16.42
C CYS A 231 20.99 3.63 16.97
N ARG A 232 21.37 2.86 18.00
CA ARG A 232 22.66 2.95 18.70
C ARG A 232 23.40 1.60 18.75
N PHE A 233 23.13 0.71 17.81
CA PHE A 233 23.76 -0.61 17.77
C PHE A 233 25.29 -0.52 17.54
N SER A 234 25.73 0.35 16.64
CA SER A 234 27.13 0.62 16.29
C SER A 234 27.55 2.06 16.62
N SER A 235 28.85 2.30 16.77
CA SER A 235 29.42 3.67 16.84
C SER A 235 29.33 4.39 15.50
N TRP A 236 29.20 3.64 14.39
CA TRP A 236 29.13 4.19 13.05
C TRP A 236 27.68 4.48 12.68
N ARG A 237 27.35 5.77 12.49
CA ARG A 237 25.98 6.22 12.16
C ARG A 237 25.45 5.58 10.88
N LEU A 238 26.31 5.41 9.87
CA LEU A 238 25.92 4.78 8.60
C LEU A 238 25.48 3.32 8.81
N VAL A 239 26.19 2.58 9.67
CA VAL A 239 25.83 1.19 9.99
C VAL A 239 24.47 1.14 10.68
N ASN A 240 24.20 2.04 11.63
CA ASN A 240 22.88 2.11 12.28
C ASN A 240 21.76 2.44 11.29
N ALA A 241 21.99 3.39 10.38
CA ALA A 241 21.02 3.74 9.35
C ALA A 241 20.71 2.55 8.43
N LEU A 242 21.74 1.82 7.98
CA LEU A 242 21.58 0.63 7.14
C LEU A 242 20.84 -0.49 7.87
N ILE A 243 21.17 -0.77 9.14
CA ILE A 243 20.46 -1.76 9.96
C ILE A 243 18.99 -1.38 10.10
N VAL A 244 18.69 -0.12 10.42
CA VAL A 244 17.32 0.37 10.57
C VAL A 244 16.54 0.22 9.27
N MET A 245 17.10 0.64 8.13
CA MET A 245 16.42 0.49 6.84
C MET A 245 16.20 -0.97 6.47
N PHE A 246 17.19 -1.83 6.69
CA PHE A 246 17.08 -3.26 6.40
C PHE A 246 16.02 -3.94 7.27
N VAL A 247 16.05 -3.71 8.58
CA VAL A 247 15.08 -4.29 9.51
C VAL A 247 13.68 -3.76 9.24
N PHE A 248 13.53 -2.47 8.94
CA PHE A 248 12.26 -1.88 8.56
C PHE A 248 11.69 -2.53 7.30
N ALA A 249 12.50 -2.65 6.24
CA ALA A 249 12.11 -3.31 5.00
C ALA A 249 11.76 -4.79 5.23
N PHE A 250 12.53 -5.49 6.08
CA PHE A 250 12.26 -6.89 6.45
C PHE A 250 10.91 -7.06 7.16
N ILE A 251 10.56 -6.18 8.11
CA ILE A 251 9.25 -6.23 8.78
C ILE A 251 8.12 -6.00 7.78
N VAL A 252 8.24 -5.00 6.90
CA VAL A 252 7.24 -4.72 5.86
C VAL A 252 7.08 -5.93 4.93
N PHE A 253 8.19 -6.46 4.43
CA PHE A 253 8.20 -7.62 3.55
C PHE A 253 7.58 -8.84 4.21
N ALA A 254 7.99 -9.19 5.44
CA ALA A 254 7.42 -10.33 6.17
C ALA A 254 5.91 -10.19 6.38
N ASN A 255 5.43 -8.99 6.73
CA ASN A 255 3.99 -8.75 6.87
C ASN A 255 3.25 -8.85 5.54
N ILE A 256 3.81 -8.35 4.44
CA ILE A 256 3.25 -8.57 3.09
C ILE A 256 3.10 -10.07 2.82
N MET A 257 4.12 -10.88 3.11
CA MET A 257 4.10 -12.33 2.90
C MET A 257 2.99 -13.02 3.71
N PHE A 258 2.68 -12.55 4.92
CA PHE A 258 1.60 -13.11 5.73
C PHE A 258 0.20 -12.78 5.20
N TYR A 259 0.06 -11.71 4.41
CA TYR A 259 -1.22 -11.27 3.86
C TYR A 259 -1.42 -11.61 2.38
N ASP A 260 -0.37 -12.06 1.69
CA ASP A 260 -0.44 -12.44 0.29
C ASP A 260 -1.06 -13.84 0.12
N SER A 261 -2.23 -13.91 -0.52
CA SER A 261 -2.96 -15.18 -0.72
C SER A 261 -2.14 -16.18 -1.54
N SER A 262 -1.39 -15.71 -2.54
CA SER A 262 -0.58 -16.57 -3.40
C SER A 262 0.53 -17.31 -2.64
N ILE A 263 0.96 -16.74 -1.52
CA ILE A 263 2.04 -17.26 -0.67
C ILE A 263 1.46 -18.12 0.45
N THR A 264 0.38 -17.64 1.08
CA THR A 264 -0.29 -18.37 2.15
C THR A 264 -0.97 -19.65 1.66
N GLU A 265 -1.41 -19.71 0.40
CA GLU A 265 -1.87 -20.95 -0.24
C GLU A 265 -0.74 -21.99 -0.36
N LYS A 266 0.49 -21.55 -0.67
CA LYS A 266 1.67 -22.43 -0.76
C LYS A 266 2.23 -22.83 0.60
N ILE A 267 2.06 -21.96 1.61
CA ILE A 267 2.55 -22.15 2.97
C ILE A 267 1.40 -21.86 3.96
N PRO A 268 0.48 -22.81 4.18
CA PRO A 268 -0.75 -22.59 4.96
C PRO A 268 -0.52 -22.08 6.37
N PHE A 269 0.62 -22.45 6.98
CA PHE A 269 1.02 -21.95 8.28
C PHE A 269 1.06 -20.42 8.35
N LEU A 270 1.53 -19.75 7.29
CA LEU A 270 1.63 -18.28 7.24
C LEU A 270 0.26 -17.59 7.19
N GLY A 271 -0.78 -18.28 6.70
CA GLY A 271 -2.14 -17.75 6.62
C GLY A 271 -2.89 -17.72 7.95
N ASN A 272 -2.31 -18.25 9.02
CA ASN A 272 -2.92 -18.23 10.35
C ASN A 272 -2.96 -16.81 10.92
N TRP A 273 -4.12 -16.38 11.40
CA TRP A 273 -4.38 -15.02 11.89
C TRP A 273 -3.46 -14.57 13.04
N TYR A 274 -2.93 -15.50 13.84
CA TYR A 274 -2.05 -15.21 14.97
C TYR A 274 -0.57 -15.09 14.60
N VAL A 275 -0.16 -15.54 13.41
CA VAL A 275 1.26 -15.53 13.00
C VAL A 275 1.83 -14.12 12.89
N PRO A 276 1.15 -13.14 12.24
CA PRO A 276 1.62 -11.75 12.25
C PRO A 276 1.77 -11.19 13.66
N LEU A 277 0.82 -11.47 14.56
CA LEU A 277 0.84 -11.02 15.96
C LEU A 277 2.07 -11.56 16.70
N VAL A 278 2.29 -12.88 16.65
CA VAL A 278 3.42 -13.52 17.34
C VAL A 278 4.75 -13.04 16.76
N PHE A 279 4.88 -13.00 15.44
CA PHE A 279 6.08 -12.53 14.76
C PHE A 279 6.42 -11.09 15.12
N ASN A 280 5.46 -10.17 14.95
CA ASN A 280 5.64 -8.75 15.25
C ASN A 280 5.90 -8.52 16.74
N GLY A 281 5.23 -9.26 17.62
CA GLY A 281 5.44 -9.22 19.07
C GLY A 281 6.85 -9.65 19.48
N VAL A 282 7.35 -10.77 18.94
CA VAL A 282 8.70 -11.27 19.21
C VAL A 282 9.76 -10.28 18.73
N LEU A 283 9.61 -9.72 17.52
CA LEU A 283 10.53 -8.71 17.01
C LEU A 283 10.53 -7.46 17.89
N CYS A 284 9.35 -6.97 18.27
CA CYS A 284 9.21 -5.80 19.13
C CYS A 284 9.95 -5.99 20.47
N VAL A 285 9.67 -7.08 21.18
CA VAL A 285 10.31 -7.38 22.46
C VAL A 285 11.82 -7.57 22.30
N SER A 286 12.25 -8.24 21.23
CA SER A 286 13.68 -8.49 20.96
C SER A 286 14.44 -7.19 20.70
N PHE A 287 13.91 -6.29 19.87
CA PHE A 287 14.57 -5.00 19.60
C PHE A 287 14.57 -4.10 20.82
N MET A 288 13.50 -4.08 21.61
CA MET A 288 13.46 -3.37 22.89
C MET A 288 14.53 -3.90 23.85
N ALA A 289 14.63 -5.22 24.01
CA ALA A 289 15.62 -5.85 24.87
C ALA A 289 17.06 -5.54 24.44
N VAL A 290 17.36 -5.65 23.14
CA VAL A 290 18.67 -5.30 22.57
C VAL A 290 18.99 -3.82 22.78
N GLY A 291 18.03 -2.93 22.55
CA GLY A 291 18.22 -1.49 22.75
C GLY A 291 18.48 -1.13 24.21
N ILE A 292 17.71 -1.70 25.14
CA ILE A 292 17.90 -1.49 26.59
C ILE A 292 19.25 -2.05 27.03
N PHE A 293 19.61 -3.26 26.61
CA PHE A 293 20.90 -3.86 26.94
C PHE A 293 22.08 -3.02 26.44
N ASN A 294 22.04 -2.57 25.17
CA ASN A 294 23.05 -1.69 24.60
C ASN A 294 23.13 -0.35 25.32
N TRP A 295 21.99 0.18 25.76
CA TRP A 295 21.92 1.41 26.51
C TRP A 295 22.59 1.28 27.89
N VAL A 296 22.30 0.20 28.63
CA VAL A 296 22.91 -0.08 29.94
C VAL A 296 24.42 -0.34 29.83
N ARG A 297 24.86 -1.08 28.80
CA ARG A 297 26.27 -1.45 28.62
C ARG A 297 27.19 -0.27 28.28
N HIS A 298 26.67 0.79 27.67
CA HIS A 298 27.47 1.91 27.17
C HIS A 298 26.96 3.26 27.68
N PRO A 299 27.12 3.56 28.99
CA PRO A 299 26.66 4.81 29.59
C PRO A 299 27.34 6.05 28.98
N ASP A 300 28.62 5.94 28.61
CA ASP A 300 29.40 7.08 28.09
C ASP A 300 28.87 7.58 26.75
N ARG A 301 28.37 6.68 25.90
CA ARG A 301 27.71 7.03 24.63
C ARG A 301 26.41 7.83 24.84
N ASN A 302 25.85 7.84 26.05
CA ASN A 302 24.65 8.61 26.37
C ASN A 302 24.98 10.04 26.79
N ARG A 303 26.21 10.29 27.26
CA ARG A 303 26.66 11.61 27.73
C ARG A 303 27.16 12.51 26.60
N GLU A 304 27.60 11.95 25.46
CA GLU A 304 28.08 12.72 24.30
C GLU A 304 27.03 13.62 23.59
N GLY A 305 25.77 13.61 24.05
CA GLY A 305 24.67 14.40 23.47
C GLY A 305 24.01 15.38 24.43
N GLU A 306 24.55 15.53 25.64
CA GLU A 306 24.22 16.62 26.57
C GLU A 306 25.09 17.84 26.28
#